data_AF-A0A1J5IL94-F1
#
_entry.id   AF-A0A1J5IL94-F1
#
_cell.length_a   1.000
_cell.length_b   1.000
_cell.length_c   1.000
_cell.angle_alpha   90.00
_cell.angle_beta   90.00
_cell.angle_gamma   90.00
#
_symmetry.space_group_name_H-M   'P 1'
#
loop_
_entity.id
_entity.type
_entity.pdbx_description
1 polymer ?
#
loop_
_entity_poly.entity_id
_entity_poly.type
_entity_poly.pdbx_seq_one_letter_code
_entity_poly.pdbx_strand_id
1 'polypeptide(L)'
;MEGVIIAALVGALFFSSTNEQEARAFDPFPAPVETTHISQVKAQWVKANTTQEPTIKTAYSVGRIKKLVLKKMCITNSRIKLRFDLDSTKINQPHLIKEYANLVKKCKSTSLVITGFASPVGSRKYNIKLAERRAKAVKMALGKELENVNMEILNPLDGSEIKDRSVTITFVPGQEMRI
;
A
#
# COMPACT_ATOMS: atom_id res chain seq x y z
N MET A 1 -31.13 37.36 34.65
CA MET A 1 -31.89 38.30 33.81
C MET A 1 -30.81 39.18 33.19
N GLU A 2 -30.47 39.14 31.90
CA GLU A 2 -31.17 38.88 30.62
C GLU A 2 -30.07 38.33 29.66
N GLY A 3 -30.26 37.45 28.69
CA GLY A 3 -31.44 37.13 27.89
C GLY A 3 -31.38 37.82 26.53
N VAL A 4 -30.45 37.47 25.64
CA VAL A 4 -30.51 37.90 24.22
C VAL A 4 -30.23 36.71 23.30
N ILE A 5 -31.31 36.24 22.68
CA ILE A 5 -31.35 35.25 21.59
C ILE A 5 -31.43 36.05 20.30
N ILE A 6 -30.50 35.83 19.36
CA ILE A 6 -30.65 36.30 17.98
C ILE A 6 -30.67 35.08 17.07
N ALA A 7 -31.88 34.79 16.59
CA ALA A 7 -32.19 33.86 15.52
C ALA A 7 -32.15 34.61 14.18
N ALA A 8 -31.44 34.07 13.20
CA ALA A 8 -31.50 34.40 11.76
C ALA A 8 -30.47 33.49 11.06
N LEU A 9 -30.67 32.88 9.90
CA LEU A 9 -31.76 32.90 8.93
C LEU A 9 -31.53 31.65 8.06
N VAL A 10 -32.58 30.87 7.83
CA VAL A 10 -32.57 29.70 6.95
C VAL A 10 -32.52 30.20 5.51
N GLY A 11 -31.43 29.94 4.80
CA GLY A 11 -31.27 30.22 3.37
C GLY A 11 -30.99 28.95 2.59
N ALA A 12 -32.05 28.21 2.24
CA ALA A 12 -31.97 27.09 1.31
C ALA A 12 -31.91 27.64 -0.12
N LEU A 13 -30.74 27.55 -0.77
CA LEU A 13 -30.63 27.74 -2.21
C LEU A 13 -30.80 26.39 -2.91
N PHE A 14 -31.99 26.18 -3.45
CA PHE A 14 -32.30 25.15 -4.43
C PHE A 14 -31.64 25.52 -5.77
N PHE A 15 -30.61 24.78 -6.17
CA PHE A 15 -30.16 24.76 -7.57
C PHE A 15 -30.75 23.51 -8.24
N SER A 16 -31.86 23.69 -8.94
CA SER A 16 -32.37 22.71 -9.91
C SER A 16 -31.50 22.81 -11.17
N SER A 17 -30.70 21.78 -11.42
CA SER A 17 -30.05 21.55 -12.71
C SER A 17 -30.68 20.30 -13.32
N THR A 18 -31.63 20.51 -14.23
CA THR A 18 -32.16 19.49 -15.13
C THR A 18 -31.21 19.35 -16.30
N ASN A 19 -30.42 18.27 -16.34
CA ASN A 19 -29.78 17.84 -17.57
C ASN A 19 -30.68 16.79 -18.22
N GLU A 20 -31.23 17.17 -19.36
CA GLU A 20 -31.91 16.30 -20.33
C GLU A 20 -31.02 15.10 -20.65
N GLN A 21 -31.52 13.91 -20.34
CA GLN A 21 -31.01 12.68 -20.92
C GLN A 21 -31.75 12.44 -22.23
N GLU A 22 -31.05 12.71 -23.32
CA GLU A 22 -31.41 12.34 -24.68
C GLU A 22 -31.45 10.80 -24.77
N ALA A 23 -32.66 10.24 -24.67
CA ALA A 23 -32.91 8.81 -24.80
C ALA A 23 -32.72 8.38 -26.26
N ARG A 24 -31.53 7.85 -26.58
CA ARG A 24 -31.33 7.09 -27.83
C ARG A 24 -32.05 5.74 -27.70
N ALA A 25 -33.02 5.52 -28.59
CA ALA A 25 -33.66 4.23 -28.77
C ALA A 25 -32.59 3.18 -29.13
N PHE A 26 -32.43 2.18 -28.26
CA PHE A 26 -31.64 1.00 -28.56
C PHE A 26 -32.45 0.13 -29.52
N ASP A 27 -31.88 -0.16 -30.70
CA ASP A 27 -32.45 -1.11 -31.65
C ASP A 27 -32.61 -2.49 -30.98
N PRO A 28 -33.70 -3.23 -31.28
CA PRO A 28 -33.89 -4.57 -30.74
C PRO A 28 -32.78 -5.51 -31.23
N PHE A 29 -32.17 -6.20 -30.27
CA PHE A 29 -31.15 -7.22 -30.51
C PHE A 29 -31.64 -8.28 -31.51
N PRO A 30 -30.84 -8.66 -32.53
CA PRO A 30 -31.17 -9.79 -33.38
C PRO A 30 -31.20 -11.09 -32.56
N ALA A 31 -32.17 -11.94 -32.88
CA ALA A 31 -32.40 -13.21 -32.20
C ALA A 31 -31.14 -14.10 -32.17
N PRO A 32 -30.98 -14.92 -31.12
CA PRO A 32 -29.82 -15.80 -30.97
C PRO A 32 -29.80 -16.85 -32.09
N VAL A 33 -28.70 -16.85 -32.85
CA VAL A 33 -28.39 -17.89 -33.83
C VAL A 33 -28.11 -19.19 -33.08
N GLU A 34 -28.85 -20.25 -33.38
CA GLU A 34 -28.68 -21.59 -32.82
C GLU A 34 -27.27 -22.14 -33.11
N THR A 35 -26.41 -22.17 -32.09
CA THR A 35 -25.12 -22.87 -32.13
C THR A 35 -25.32 -24.36 -31.80
N THR A 36 -25.58 -25.19 -32.80
CA THR A 36 -25.71 -26.66 -32.66
C THR A 36 -24.42 -27.44 -32.97
N HIS A 37 -23.23 -26.83 -32.89
CA HIS A 37 -21.98 -27.52 -33.31
C HIS A 37 -20.76 -27.42 -32.37
N ILE A 38 -20.94 -27.22 -31.05
CA ILE A 38 -19.82 -27.17 -30.07
C ILE A 38 -19.83 -28.33 -29.06
N SER A 39 -20.57 -29.41 -29.33
CA SER A 39 -20.68 -30.53 -28.39
C SER A 39 -19.58 -31.58 -28.54
N GLN A 40 -18.94 -31.68 -29.71
CA GLN A 40 -18.06 -32.82 -30.01
C GLN A 40 -16.56 -32.54 -29.81
N VAL A 41 -16.13 -31.28 -29.63
CA VAL A 41 -14.71 -30.98 -29.36
C VAL A 41 -14.36 -31.10 -27.86
N LYS A 42 -15.34 -31.02 -26.95
CA LYS A 42 -15.09 -31.09 -25.49
C LYS A 42 -14.78 -32.48 -24.95
N ALA A 43 -15.11 -33.56 -25.65
CA ALA A 43 -14.90 -34.91 -25.16
C ALA A 43 -13.46 -35.43 -25.34
N GLN A 44 -12.65 -34.78 -26.18
CA GLN A 44 -11.31 -35.27 -26.52
C GLN A 44 -10.16 -34.64 -25.69
N TRP A 45 -10.40 -33.52 -25.01
CA TRP A 45 -9.35 -32.83 -24.22
C TRP A 45 -9.32 -33.20 -22.73
N VAL A 46 -10.23 -34.04 -22.25
CA VAL A 46 -10.27 -34.44 -20.82
C VAL A 46 -9.36 -35.64 -20.52
N LYS A 47 -8.87 -36.37 -21.53
CA LYS A 47 -8.04 -37.57 -21.33
C LYS A 47 -6.52 -37.35 -21.35
N ALA A 48 -6.03 -36.14 -21.63
CA ALA A 48 -4.60 -35.85 -21.70
C ALA A 48 -4.03 -35.16 -20.44
N ASN A 49 -4.88 -34.63 -19.57
CA ASN A 49 -4.46 -34.08 -18.28
C ASN A 49 -4.71 -35.11 -17.16
N THR A 50 -4.17 -36.31 -17.36
CA THR A 50 -3.88 -37.20 -16.24
C THR A 50 -3.00 -36.41 -15.28
N THR A 51 -3.55 -36.13 -14.11
CA THR A 51 -2.87 -35.62 -12.92
C THR A 51 -1.62 -36.45 -12.66
N GLN A 52 -0.51 -36.08 -13.30
CA GLN A 52 0.80 -36.51 -12.86
C GLN A 52 1.09 -35.70 -11.62
N GLU A 53 0.81 -36.33 -10.48
CA GLU A 53 1.23 -35.88 -9.16
C GLU A 53 2.73 -35.52 -9.26
N PRO A 54 3.12 -34.28 -8.98
CA PRO A 54 4.48 -33.83 -9.24
C PRO A 54 5.44 -34.72 -8.47
N THR A 55 6.27 -35.46 -9.21
CA THR A 55 7.27 -36.34 -8.63
C THR A 55 8.07 -35.57 -7.59
N ILE A 56 8.29 -36.18 -6.43
CA ILE A 56 8.82 -35.56 -5.21
C ILE A 56 10.07 -34.69 -5.48
N LYS A 57 10.94 -35.08 -6.43
CA LYS A 57 12.14 -34.33 -6.85
C LYS A 57 11.83 -32.96 -7.49
N THR A 58 10.71 -32.85 -8.21
CA THR A 58 10.25 -31.62 -8.88
C THR A 58 9.59 -30.66 -7.89
N ALA A 59 8.90 -31.17 -6.86
CA ALA A 59 8.39 -30.35 -5.77
C ALA A 59 9.52 -29.72 -4.93
N TYR A 60 10.61 -30.47 -4.70
CA TYR A 60 11.80 -29.97 -3.99
C TYR A 60 12.54 -28.84 -4.74
N SER A 61 12.67 -28.94 -6.06
CA SER A 61 13.35 -27.90 -6.86
C SER A 61 12.54 -26.59 -6.89
N VAL A 62 11.21 -26.68 -7.03
CA VAL A 62 10.31 -25.52 -7.01
C VAL A 62 10.30 -24.82 -5.65
N GLY A 63 10.31 -25.58 -4.54
CA GLY A 63 10.39 -25.02 -3.19
C GLY A 63 11.67 -24.21 -2.93
N ARG A 64 12.83 -24.71 -3.40
CA ARG A 64 14.12 -24.00 -3.27
C ARG A 64 14.16 -22.71 -4.07
N ILE A 65 13.68 -22.73 -5.32
CA ILE A 65 13.65 -21.56 -6.19
C ILE A 65 12.75 -20.47 -5.57
N LYS A 66 11.55 -20.84 -5.10
CA LYS A 66 10.64 -19.90 -4.41
C LYS A 66 11.30 -19.25 -3.19
N LYS A 67 12.02 -20.02 -2.36
CA LYS A 67 12.73 -19.49 -1.18
C LYS A 67 13.84 -18.50 -1.56
N LEU A 68 14.63 -18.80 -2.60
CA LEU A 68 15.72 -17.93 -3.06
C LEU A 68 15.18 -16.63 -3.67
N VAL A 69 14.12 -16.71 -4.48
CA VAL A 69 13.45 -15.53 -5.05
C VAL A 69 12.87 -14.64 -3.95
N LEU A 70 12.19 -15.23 -2.97
CA LEU A 70 11.63 -14.50 -1.83
C LEU A 70 12.73 -13.80 -1.02
N LYS A 71 13.83 -14.51 -0.71
CA LYS A 71 14.98 -13.94 -0.01
C LYS A 71 15.56 -12.75 -0.77
N LYS A 72 15.79 -12.89 -2.08
CA LYS A 72 16.31 -11.81 -2.90
C LYS A 72 15.38 -10.59 -2.90
N MET A 73 14.08 -10.80 -3.06
CA MET A 73 13.06 -9.74 -3.03
C MET A 73 13.03 -8.99 -1.70
N CYS A 74 13.13 -9.70 -0.57
CA CYS A 74 13.14 -9.10 0.76
C CYS A 74 14.40 -8.27 1.02
N ILE A 75 15.56 -8.69 0.50
CA ILE A 75 16.80 -7.93 0.65
C ILE A 75 16.75 -6.65 -0.21
N THR A 76 16.35 -6.76 -1.48
CA THR A 76 16.34 -5.61 -2.40
C THR A 76 15.30 -4.56 -2.05
N ASN A 77 14.15 -4.96 -1.48
CA ASN A 77 13.06 -4.06 -1.10
C ASN A 77 13.01 -3.79 0.41
N SER A 78 14.15 -3.96 1.10
CA SER A 78 14.25 -3.71 2.54
C SER A 78 14.03 -2.25 2.93
N ARG A 79 14.26 -1.32 1.99
CA ARG A 79 14.20 0.12 2.21
C ARG A 79 13.19 0.79 1.29
N ILE A 80 12.30 1.61 1.85
CA ILE A 80 11.43 2.51 1.07
C ILE A 80 11.58 3.95 1.54
N LYS A 81 11.35 4.90 0.62
CA LYS A 81 11.38 6.34 0.88
C LYS A 81 10.01 6.94 0.57
N LEU A 82 9.36 7.51 1.59
CA LEU A 82 8.10 8.23 1.46
C LEU A 82 8.38 9.73 1.43
N ARG A 83 7.77 10.45 0.49
CA ARG A 83 7.92 11.91 0.35
C ARG A 83 6.76 12.64 1.02
N PHE A 84 7.07 13.81 1.56
CA PHE A 84 6.10 14.70 2.19
C PHE A 84 6.12 16.07 1.53
N ASP A 85 4.96 16.72 1.52
CA ASP A 85 4.85 18.11 1.06
C ASP A 85 5.59 19.06 2.01
N LEU A 86 5.69 20.32 1.59
CA LEU A 86 6.24 21.38 2.43
C LEU A 86 5.44 21.48 3.72
N ASP A 87 6.16 21.46 4.84
CA ASP A 87 5.63 21.60 6.19
C ASP A 87 4.52 20.61 6.62
N SER A 88 4.25 19.60 5.79
CA SER A 88 3.19 18.64 6.04
C SER A 88 3.70 17.42 6.78
N THR A 89 2.83 16.88 7.63
CA THR A 89 2.97 15.55 8.28
C THR A 89 1.96 14.54 7.73
N LYS A 90 1.13 14.96 6.78
CA LYS A 90 0.12 14.11 6.13
C LYS A 90 0.79 13.18 5.12
N ILE A 91 0.41 11.90 5.16
CA ILE A 91 0.88 10.89 4.21
C ILE A 91 0.03 11.01 2.94
N ASN A 92 0.67 11.40 1.83
CA ASN A 92 -0.02 11.55 0.54
C ASN A 92 -0.08 10.26 -0.28
N GLN A 93 0.67 9.23 0.16
CA GLN A 93 0.85 7.97 -0.57
C GLN A 93 0.44 6.77 0.32
N PRO A 94 -0.82 6.68 0.76
CA PRO A 94 -1.26 5.62 1.68
C PRO A 94 -1.18 4.21 1.07
N HIS A 95 -1.25 4.08 -0.25
CA HIS A 95 -1.08 2.80 -0.94
C HIS A 95 0.32 2.21 -0.72
N LEU A 96 1.37 3.04 -0.69
CA LEU A 96 2.75 2.59 -0.43
C LEU A 96 2.91 2.02 0.98
N ILE A 97 2.18 2.56 1.97
CA ILE A 97 2.17 2.01 3.34
C ILE A 97 1.62 0.59 3.34
N LYS A 98 0.50 0.36 2.65
CA LYS A 98 -0.13 -0.96 2.56
C LYS A 98 0.73 -1.97 1.81
N GLU A 99 1.30 -1.56 0.67
CA GLU A 99 2.23 -2.39 -0.10
C GLU A 99 3.44 -2.79 0.75
N TYR A 100 4.00 -1.84 1.49
CA TYR A 100 5.14 -2.12 2.35
C TYR A 100 4.78 -3.02 3.54
N ALA A 101 3.63 -2.81 4.18
CA ALA A 101 3.15 -3.71 5.22
C ALA A 101 2.98 -5.14 4.70
N ASN A 102 2.48 -5.31 3.48
CA ASN A 102 2.40 -6.62 2.84
C ASN A 102 3.78 -7.24 2.58
N LEU A 103 4.77 -6.44 2.19
CA LEU A 103 6.15 -6.90 2.07
C LEU A 103 6.72 -7.35 3.42
N VAL A 104 6.50 -6.59 4.49
CA VAL A 104 6.95 -6.92 5.84
C VAL A 104 6.35 -8.27 6.29
N LYS A 105 5.05 -8.48 6.08
CA LYS A 105 4.37 -9.76 6.38
C LYS A 105 4.97 -10.92 5.58
N LYS A 106 5.17 -10.74 4.28
CA LYS A 106 5.76 -11.76 3.38
C LYS A 106 7.20 -12.12 3.78
N CYS A 107 7.98 -11.12 4.19
CA CYS A 107 9.37 -11.29 4.60
C CYS A 107 9.52 -11.74 6.05
N LYS A 108 8.42 -11.83 6.81
CA LYS A 108 8.38 -12.19 8.25
C LYS A 108 9.36 -11.35 9.08
N SER A 109 9.50 -10.09 8.74
CA SER A 109 10.39 -9.18 9.47
C SER A 109 9.75 -8.77 10.80
N THR A 110 10.50 -8.88 11.89
CA THR A 110 10.01 -8.60 13.26
C THR A 110 10.36 -7.19 13.73
N SER A 111 11.25 -6.48 13.03
CA SER A 111 11.74 -5.15 13.43
C SER A 111 11.80 -4.19 12.24
N LEU A 112 11.33 -2.96 12.44
CA LEU A 112 11.40 -1.84 11.50
C LEU A 112 12.09 -0.65 12.16
N VAL A 113 12.94 0.01 11.39
CA VAL A 113 13.54 1.29 11.72
C VAL A 113 12.90 2.35 10.84
N ILE A 114 12.37 3.40 11.44
CA ILE A 114 11.73 4.52 10.75
C ILE A 114 12.58 5.77 11.02
N THR A 115 13.14 6.33 9.96
CA THR A 115 14.00 7.52 10.03
C THR A 115 13.32 8.67 9.31
N GLY A 116 13.03 9.75 10.03
CA GLY A 116 12.45 10.96 9.48
C GLY A 116 13.51 11.93 8.98
N PHE A 117 13.22 12.63 7.89
CA PHE A 117 14.05 13.68 7.32
C PHE A 117 13.22 14.94 7.00
N ALA A 118 13.88 16.09 7.07
CA ALA A 118 13.31 17.39 6.76
C ALA A 118 14.23 18.18 5.83
N SER A 119 13.71 19.28 5.28
CA SER A 119 14.48 20.22 4.45
C SER A 119 15.55 20.95 5.29
N PRO A 120 16.65 21.44 4.69
CA PRO A 120 17.62 22.30 5.40
C PRO A 120 17.11 23.71 5.64
N VAL A 121 16.07 24.14 4.92
CA VAL A 121 15.50 25.48 5.06
C VAL A 121 14.79 25.61 6.40
N GLY A 122 15.07 26.70 7.14
CA GLY A 122 14.45 27.01 8.44
C GLY A 122 15.34 26.65 9.64
N SER A 123 14.78 26.71 10.84
CA SER A 123 15.55 26.44 12.06
C SER A 123 15.79 24.93 12.26
N ARG A 124 17.00 24.55 12.65
CA ARG A 124 17.38 23.15 12.91
C ARG A 124 16.44 22.47 13.91
N LYS A 125 16.11 23.16 15.01
CA LYS A 125 15.20 22.66 16.05
C LYS A 125 13.80 22.39 15.51
N TYR A 126 13.31 23.21 14.59
CA TYR A 126 12.04 23.00 13.91
C TYR A 126 12.08 21.76 13.03
N ASN A 127 13.10 21.65 12.18
CA ASN A 127 13.24 20.57 11.22
C ASN A 127 13.41 19.19 11.88
N ILE A 128 14.13 19.11 13.00
CA ILE A 128 14.20 17.87 13.81
C ILE A 128 12.81 17.47 14.31
N LYS A 129 12.06 18.41 14.90
CA LYS A 129 10.69 18.13 15.38
C LYS A 129 9.75 17.73 14.24
N LEU A 130 9.88 18.35 13.07
CA LEU A 130 9.05 18.03 11.90
C LEU A 130 9.37 16.62 11.37
N ALA A 131 10.65 16.27 11.27
CA ALA A 131 11.11 14.93 10.89
C ALA A 131 10.57 13.86 11.86
N GLU A 132 10.64 14.12 13.17
CA GLU A 132 10.11 13.23 14.20
C GLU A 132 8.59 13.03 14.07
N ARG A 133 7.81 14.11 13.84
CA ARG A 133 6.36 14.03 13.63
C ARG A 133 6.01 13.19 12.39
N ARG A 134 6.76 13.32 11.30
CA ARG A 134 6.56 12.52 10.09
C ARG A 134 6.83 11.04 10.34
N ALA A 135 7.93 10.73 11.03
CA ALA A 135 8.25 9.35 11.42
C ALA A 135 7.15 8.75 12.31
N LYS A 136 6.62 9.52 13.28
CA LYS A 136 5.48 9.11 14.12
C LYS A 136 4.22 8.85 13.29
N ALA A 137 3.88 9.73 12.34
CA ALA A 137 2.72 9.54 11.46
C ALA A 137 2.83 8.23 10.65
N VAL A 138 4.02 7.93 10.12
CA VAL A 138 4.30 6.67 9.41
C VAL A 138 4.20 5.47 10.34
N LYS A 139 4.78 5.54 11.54
CA LYS A 139 4.69 4.48 12.56
C LYS A 139 3.23 4.16 12.89
N MET A 140 2.41 5.18 13.10
CA MET A 140 0.98 5.01 13.37
C MET A 140 0.24 4.38 12.19
N ALA A 141 0.56 4.78 10.95
CA ALA A 141 -0.05 4.20 9.76
C ALA A 141 0.33 2.73 9.58
N LEU A 142 1.61 2.37 9.77
CA LEU A 142 2.08 0.98 9.70
C LEU A 142 1.54 0.12 10.84
N GLY A 143 1.40 0.65 12.05
CA GLY A 143 0.86 -0.07 13.20
C GLY A 143 -0.62 -0.44 13.05
N LYS A 144 -1.37 0.19 12.15
CA LYS A 144 -2.72 -0.24 11.77
C LYS A 144 -2.73 -1.47 10.87
N GLU A 145 -1.64 -1.69 10.14
CA GLU A 145 -1.51 -2.77 9.15
C GLU A 145 -0.70 -3.96 9.70
N LEU A 146 0.15 -3.72 10.70
CA LEU A 146 1.11 -4.67 11.26
C LEU A 146 0.89 -4.85 12.77
N GLU A 147 0.64 -6.10 13.16
CA GLU A 147 0.59 -6.52 14.57
C GLU A 147 1.92 -7.18 14.96
N ASN A 148 2.38 -6.96 16.20
CA ASN A 148 3.57 -7.59 16.78
C ASN A 148 4.92 -7.31 16.08
N VAL A 149 5.04 -6.18 15.38
CA VAL A 149 6.30 -5.73 14.79
C VAL A 149 6.91 -4.62 15.64
N ASN A 150 8.15 -4.79 16.08
CA ASN A 150 8.87 -3.75 16.80
C ASN A 150 9.21 -2.60 15.83
N MET A 151 8.81 -1.39 16.18
CA MET A 151 9.03 -0.20 15.35
C MET A 151 9.78 0.86 16.14
N GLU A 152 11.03 1.08 15.75
CA GLU A 152 11.89 2.09 16.36
C GLU A 152 11.94 3.35 15.48
N ILE A 153 11.82 4.52 16.11
CA ILE A 153 12.02 5.80 15.43
C ILE A 153 13.45 6.23 15.70
N LEU A 154 14.27 6.24 14.66
CA LEU A 154 15.60 6.82 14.73
C LEU A 154 15.48 8.31 14.41
N ASN A 155 15.71 9.14 15.41
CA ASN A 155 15.82 10.58 15.19
C ASN A 155 17.12 10.84 14.41
N PRO A 156 17.14 11.71 13.39
CA PRO A 156 18.38 12.12 12.76
C PRO A 156 19.16 13.00 13.74
N LEU A 157 19.88 12.35 14.66
CA LEU A 157 20.91 12.93 15.50
C LEU A 157 22.15 13.01 14.63
N ASP A 158 22.31 14.06 13.84
CA ASP A 158 23.43 14.99 14.01
C ASP A 158 23.31 16.19 13.06
N GLY A 159 22.29 16.27 12.21
CA GLY A 159 22.19 17.32 11.18
C GLY A 159 23.22 17.19 10.04
N SER A 160 23.98 16.09 9.98
CA SER A 160 24.86 15.80 8.84
C SER A 160 24.07 15.25 7.65
N GLU A 161 22.93 14.60 7.91
CA GLU A 161 22.04 14.07 6.88
C GLU A 161 20.71 14.82 6.77
N ILE A 162 20.75 16.10 6.42
CA ILE A 162 19.53 16.82 6.00
C ILE A 162 19.21 16.44 4.55
N LYS A 163 18.57 15.27 4.38
CA LYS A 163 18.27 14.67 3.08
C LYS A 163 16.77 14.67 2.81
N ASP A 164 16.30 15.67 2.06
CA ASP A 164 14.94 15.80 1.52
C ASP A 164 13.76 15.76 2.54
N ARG A 165 12.59 16.21 2.09
CA ARG A 165 11.32 16.09 2.83
C ARG A 165 10.79 14.65 2.75
N SER A 166 11.35 13.74 3.55
CA SER A 166 11.04 12.32 3.42
C SER A 166 11.11 11.54 4.71
N VAL A 167 10.55 10.33 4.71
CA VAL A 167 10.76 9.31 5.75
C VAL A 167 11.30 8.07 5.05
N THR A 168 12.37 7.51 5.57
CA THR A 168 12.86 6.20 5.17
C THR A 168 12.35 5.16 6.16
N ILE A 169 11.84 4.05 5.64
CA ILE A 169 11.54 2.87 6.46
C ILE A 169 12.50 1.78 6.03
N THR A 170 13.10 1.08 6.99
CA THR A 170 14.00 -0.04 6.74
C THR A 170 13.64 -1.18 7.67
N PHE A 171 13.32 -2.36 7.13
CA PHE A 171 13.10 -3.53 7.97
C PHE A 171 14.40 -4.28 8.21
N VAL A 172 14.60 -4.73 9.44
CA VAL A 172 15.74 -5.56 9.81
C VAL A 172 15.31 -7.01 9.62
N PRO A 173 15.92 -7.77 8.69
CA PRO A 173 15.60 -9.18 8.53
C PRO A 173 15.88 -9.93 9.83
N GLY A 174 14.94 -10.75 10.28
CA GLY A 174 15.08 -11.56 11.49
C GLY A 174 16.27 -12.53 11.40
N GLN A 175 16.88 -12.85 12.55
CA GLN A 175 18.12 -13.64 12.62
C GLN A 175 18.03 -15.03 11.97
N GLU A 176 16.83 -15.59 11.76
CA GLU A 176 16.62 -16.84 11.02
C GLU A 176 17.01 -16.77 9.53
N MET A 177 17.32 -15.58 8.99
CA MET A 177 17.88 -15.43 7.64
C MET A 177 19.41 -15.44 7.58
N ARG A 178 20.11 -15.57 8.73
CA ARG A 178 21.56 -15.78 8.76
C ARG A 178 21.88 -17.18 8.23
N ILE A 179 22.77 -17.21 7.25
CA ILE A 179 23.26 -18.39 6.52
C ILE A 179 24.27 -19.12 7.40
#